data_AF-A0ABD6Y3A7-F1
#
_entry.id   AF-A0ABD6Y3A7-F1
#
_cell.length_a   1.000
_cell.length_b   1.000
_cell.length_c   1.000
_cell.angle_alpha   90.00
_cell.angle_beta   90.00
_cell.angle_gamma   90.00
#
_symmetry.space_group_name_H-M   'P 1'
#
loop_
_entity.id
_entity.type
_entity.pdbx_description
1 polymer ?
#
loop_
_entity_poly.entity_id
_entity_poly.type
_entity_poly.pdbx_seq_one_letter_code
_entity_poly.pdbx_strand_id
1 'polypeptide(L)' 'MLVNWHNPDHIYLVCGKTDMRKGIDGLAMVIAENYGLELYNNSLFLFCGGRNDRFKGLFWDGEGFIMLYKRF' A
#
# COMPACT_ATOMS: atom_id res chain seq x y z
N MET A 1 -12.77 13.48 4.60
CA MET A 1 -12.39 12.06 4.47
C MET A 1 -12.29 11.45 5.86
N LEU A 2 -13.31 10.69 6.29
CA LEU A 2 -13.22 9.85 7.48
C LEU A 2 -12.94 8.43 6.98
N VAL A 3 -11.67 8.15 6.72
CA VAL A 3 -11.23 6.86 6.23
C VAL A 3 -11.03 5.98 7.45
N ASN A 4 -11.81 4.90 7.57
CA ASN A 4 -11.62 3.94 8.64
C ASN A 4 -10.59 2.87 8.23
N TRP A 5 -9.32 3.24 8.25
CA TRP A 5 -8.20 2.34 7.99
C TRP A 5 -7.82 1.49 9.23
N HIS A 6 -8.61 1.53 10.31
CA HIS A 6 -8.33 0.80 11.54
C HIS A 6 -8.73 -0.68 11.49
N ASN A 7 -9.56 -1.09 10.51
CA ASN A 7 -10.00 -2.47 10.37
C ASN A 7 -10.13 -2.89 8.89
N PRO A 8 -9.01 -2.98 8.16
CA PRO A 8 -9.02 -3.56 6.83
C PRO A 8 -9.34 -5.07 6.92
N ASP A 9 -10.02 -5.61 5.91
CA ASP A 9 -10.33 -7.04 5.80
C ASP A 9 -9.02 -7.84 5.65
N HIS A 10 -8.04 -7.26 4.96
CA HIS A 10 -6.73 -7.85 4.75
C HIS A 10 -5.60 -6.83 4.93
N ILE A 11 -4.48 -7.31 5.50
CA ILE A 11 -3.23 -6.56 5.57
C ILE A 11 -2.15 -7.40 4.89
N TYR A 12 -1.57 -6.85 3.83
CA TYR A 12 -0.50 -7.48 3.07
C TYR A 12 0.82 -6.78 3.36
N LEU A 13 1.85 -7.55 3.69
CA LEU A 13 3.23 -7.07 3.74
C LEU A 13 3.93 -7.48 2.44
N VAL A 14 4.32 -6.49 1.63
CA VAL A 14 5.07 -6.72 0.40
C VAL A 14 6.52 -7.03 0.78
N CYS A 15 6.90 -8.30 0.62
CA CYS A 15 8.23 -8.78 0.93
C CYS A 15 9.23 -8.43 -0.19
N GLY A 16 10.45 -8.07 0.22
CA GLY A 16 11.53 -7.68 -0.70
C GLY A 16 11.68 -6.17 -0.83
N LYS A 17 12.61 -5.75 -1.68
CA LYS A 17 12.94 -4.33 -1.85
C LYS A 17 11.97 -3.66 -2.81
N THR A 18 11.05 -2.84 -2.29
CA THR A 18 10.19 -1.98 -3.12
C THR A 18 10.89 -0.67 -3.45
N ASP A 19 10.77 -0.19 -4.69
CA ASP A 19 11.16 1.18 -5.04
C ASP A 19 10.18 2.19 -4.43
N MET A 20 10.57 2.74 -3.28
CA MET A 20 9.76 3.69 -2.51
C MET A 20 9.59 5.07 -3.18
N ARG A 21 10.20 5.31 -4.35
CA ARG A 21 9.95 6.52 -5.16
C ARG A 21 8.61 6.44 -5.91
N LYS A 22 8.05 5.24 -6.10
CA LYS A 22 6.75 5.05 -6.74
C LYS A 22 5.63 5.72 -5.95
N GLY A 23 4.74 6.41 -6.68
CA GLY A 23 3.48 6.96 -6.16
C GLY A 23 2.38 5.91 -6.10
N ILE A 24 1.13 6.35 -6.01
CA ILE A 24 -0.06 5.48 -5.95
C ILE A 24 -0.09 4.48 -7.11
N ASP A 25 -0.10 4.95 -8.35
CA ASP A 25 -0.25 4.07 -9.52
C ASP A 25 0.91 3.09 -9.64
N GLY A 26 2.13 3.56 -9.35
CA GLY A 26 3.31 2.71 -9.40
C GLY A 26 3.28 1.59 -8.35
N LEU A 27 2.74 1.85 -7.16
CA LEU A 27 2.60 0.84 -6.11
C LEU A 27 1.39 -0.08 -6.35
N ALA A 28 0.28 0.44 -6.88
CA ALA A 28 -0.84 -0.37 -7.34
C ALA A 28 -0.38 -1.37 -8.41
N MET A 29 0.38 -0.92 -9.40
CA MET A 29 0.96 -1.79 -10.43
C MET A 29 1.85 -2.89 -9.86
N VAL A 30 2.62 -2.61 -8.80
CA VAL A 30 3.42 -3.66 -8.12
C VAL A 30 2.52 -4.76 -7.57
N ILE A 31 1.38 -4.41 -6.97
CA ILE A 31 0.44 -5.40 -6.43
C ILE A 31 -0.23 -6.18 -7.56
N ALA A 32 -0.74 -5.47 -8.57
CA ALA A 32 -1.45 -6.09 -9.68
C ALA A 32 -0.56 -7.03 -10.50
N GLU A 33 0.64 -6.59 -10.89
CA GLU A 33 1.52 -7.37 -11.77
C GLU A 33 2.26 -8.49 -11.04
N ASN A 34 2.76 -8.24 -9.83
CA ASN A 34 3.63 -9.22 -9.16
C ASN A 34 2.85 -10.21 -8.29
N TYR A 35 1.65 -9.84 -7.84
CA TYR A 35 0.88 -10.65 -6.87
C TYR A 35 -0.52 -11.00 -7.37
N GLY A 36 -1.04 -10.35 -8.41
CA GLY A 36 -2.38 -10.63 -8.94
C GLY A 36 -3.51 -10.42 -7.94
N LEU A 37 -3.32 -9.55 -6.94
CA LEU A 37 -4.30 -9.28 -5.89
C LEU A 37 -5.28 -8.20 -6.32
N GLU A 38 -6.53 -8.35 -5.87
CA GLU A 38 -7.57 -7.33 -6.04
C GLU A 38 -7.23 -6.08 -5.22
N LEU A 39 -7.27 -4.92 -5.88
CA LEU A 39 -6.82 -3.64 -5.33
C LEU A 39 -7.98 -2.75 -4.85
N TYR A 40 -9.18 -2.94 -5.41
CA TYR A 40 -10.35 -2.09 -5.15
C TYR A 40 -11.22 -2.68 -4.04
N ASN A 41 -10.59 -3.14 -2.97
CA ASN A 41 -11.24 -3.74 -1.81
C ASN A 41 -10.67 -3.14 -0.50
N ASN A 42 -11.22 -3.56 0.64
CA ASN A 42 -10.81 -3.11 1.96
C ASN A 42 -9.47 -3.74 2.41
N SER A 43 -8.43 -3.65 1.58
CA SER A 43 -7.09 -4.17 1.87
C SER A 43 -6.06 -3.07 2.06
N LEU A 44 -5.16 -3.25 3.02
CA LEU A 44 -4.00 -2.40 3.23
C LEU A 44 -2.74 -3.12 2.74
N PHE A 45 -2.05 -2.52 1.76
CA PHE A 45 -0.77 -3.01 1.24
C PHE A 45 0.39 -2.21 1.82
N LEU A 46 1.26 -2.86 2.59
CA LEU A 46 2.43 -2.25 3.22
C LEU A 46 3.69 -2.51 2.41
N PHE A 47 4.44 -1.45 2.11
CA PHE A 47 5.67 -1.49 1.33
C PHE A 47 6.83 -0.99 2.15
N CYS A 48 7.94 -1.73 2.08
CA CYS A 48 9.24 -1.30 2.58
C CYS A 48 10.27 -1.24 1.45
N GLY A 49 11.17 -0.26 1.56
CA GLY A 49 12.33 -0.17 0.68
C GLY A 49 13.55 -0.83 1.32
N GLY A 50 14.73 -0.47 0.80
CA GLY A 50 16.00 -0.90 1.43
C GLY A 50 16.37 -0.16 2.72
N ARG A 51 15.64 0.90 3.07
CA ARG A 51 15.86 1.68 4.29
C ARG A 51 14.80 1.30 5.32
N ASN A 52 15.21 1.16 6.58
CA ASN A 52 14.33 0.85 7.72
C ASN A 52 13.70 2.10 8.38
N ASP A 53 13.94 3.29 7.82
CA ASP A 53 13.47 4.57 8.36
C ASP A 53 12.10 5.01 7.80
N ARG A 54 11.50 4.22 6.89
CA ARG A 54 10.24 4.58 6.24
C ARG A 54 9.45 3.40 5.72
N PHE A 55 8.14 3.57 5.65
CA PHE A 55 7.24 2.67 4.93
C PHE A 55 6.10 3.44 4.28
N LYS A 56 5.45 2.77 3.32
CA LYS A 56 4.23 3.25 2.67
C LYS A 56 3.11 2.23 2.88
N GLY A 57 1.90 2.73 3.01
CA GLY A 57 0.67 1.93 2.93
C GLY A 57 -0.15 2.40 1.74
N LEU A 58 -0.68 1.48 0.94
CA LEU A 58 -1.67 1.77 -0.09
C LEU A 58 -3.00 1.15 0.32
N PHE A 59 -4.07 1.95 0.28
CA PHE A 59 -5.41 1.56 0.70
C PHE A 59 -6.45 2.15 -0.26
N TRP A 60 -7.47 1.38 -0.63
CA TRP A 60 -8.60 1.87 -1.40
C TRP A 60 -9.76 2.21 -0.46
N ASP A 61 -10.23 3.46 -0.48
CA ASP A 61 -11.27 3.93 0.44
C ASP A 61 -12.70 3.81 -0.10
N GLY A 62 -12.87 3.25 -1.31
CA GLY A 62 -14.14 3.17 -2.02
C GLY A 62 -14.25 4.17 -3.17
N GLU A 63 -13.57 5.31 -3.10
CA GLU A 63 -13.60 6.37 -4.12
C GLU A 63 -12.22 6.60 -4.75
N GLY A 64 -11.16 6.34 -4.00
CA GLY A 64 -9.79 6.59 -4.43
C GLY A 64 -8.76 5.80 -3.64
N PHE A 65 -7.53 5.80 -4.16
CA PHE A 65 -6.39 5.31 -3.42
C PHE A 65 -5.86 6.36 -2.46
N ILE A 66 -5.58 5.91 -1.25
CA ILE A 66 -4.89 6.65 -0.21
C ILE A 66 -3.51 6.04 -0.02
N MET A 67 -2.50 6.91 0.00
CA MET A 67 -1.13 6.53 0.33
C MET A 67 -0.74 7.05 1.70
N LEU A 68 -0.60 6.15 2.66
CA LEU A 68 -0.02 6.41 3.96
C LEU A 68 1.50 6.43 3.84
N TYR A 69 2.17 7.36 4.54
CA TYR A 69 3.62 7.42 4.61
C TYR A 69 4.05 7.61 6.06
N LYS A 70 4.82 6.67 6.60
CA LYS A 70 5.44 6.83 7.91
C LYS A 70 6.95 6.92 7.75
N ARG A 71 7.53 7.87 8.47
CA ARG A 71 8.97 8.05 8.63
C ARG A 71 9.29 8.04 10.11
N PHE A 72 10.33 7.31 10.48
CA PHE A 72 10.87 7.27 11.83
C PHE A 72 12.03 8.25 11.99
#